data_AF-A0A7G2JXF1-F1
#
_entry.id   AF-A0A7G2JXF1-F1
#
_cell.length_a   1.000
_cell.length_b   1.000
_cell.length_c   1.000
_cell.angle_alpha   90.00
_cell.angle_beta   90.00
_cell.angle_gamma   90.00
#
_symmetry.space_group_name_H-M   'P 1'
#
loop_
_entity.id
_entity.type
_entity.pdbx_description
1 polymer ?
#
loop_
_entity_poly.entity_id
_entity_poly.type
_entity_poly.pdbx_seq_one_letter_code
_entity_poly.pdbx_strand_id
1 'polypeptide(L)'
;IGTATLQKLGELAQEKHISLFDAIFEFELIQRITPKAYDSLQKFGRWIVELNDEIQRSEPERAVRSMLSVIHYEEYLYEYATSPKAAEMQSKNVATLFDWVADMLKGDETNEPMNLNQVVTRLTLRDMLERSEDDDDSDQVQLMTLHASKGLEFPYVYLIGMEEGILPHQTSIDEDNVEEERRLAYVGITRAQKELTFSLCRERRQYGE
;
A
#
# COMPACT_ATOMS: atom_id res chain seq x y z
N ILE A 1 10.61 13.12 -17.80
CA ILE A 1 10.36 14.58 -17.76
C ILE A 1 11.28 15.18 -16.69
N GLY A 2 11.96 16.30 -16.96
CA GLY A 2 12.99 16.84 -16.05
C GLY A 2 12.43 17.81 -15.00
N THR A 3 13.20 18.05 -13.93
CA THR A 3 12.84 18.95 -12.81
C THR A 3 12.54 20.38 -13.28
N ALA A 4 13.36 20.95 -14.15
CA ALA A 4 13.13 22.30 -14.70
C ALA A 4 11.85 22.39 -15.55
N THR A 5 11.45 21.31 -16.22
CA THR A 5 10.17 21.23 -16.95
C THR A 5 9.01 21.23 -15.98
N LEU A 6 9.08 20.42 -14.92
CA LEU A 6 8.03 20.33 -13.89
C LEU A 6 7.86 21.66 -13.15
N GLN A 7 8.95 22.36 -12.84
CA GLN A 7 8.88 23.68 -12.21
C GLN A 7 8.09 24.66 -13.07
N LYS A 8 8.42 24.79 -14.36
CA LYS A 8 7.75 25.71 -15.29
C LYS A 8 6.29 25.34 -15.56
N LEU A 9 5.98 24.04 -15.59
CA LEU A 9 4.61 23.55 -15.65
C LEU A 9 3.83 23.95 -14.38
N GLY A 10 4.46 23.82 -13.21
CA GLY A 10 3.90 24.23 -11.92
C GLY A 10 3.65 25.74 -11.82
N GLU A 11 4.58 26.56 -12.29
CA GLU A 11 4.41 28.02 -12.37
C GLU A 11 3.17 28.38 -13.22
N LEU A 12 3.02 27.75 -14.40
CA LEU A 12 1.86 27.95 -15.26
C LEU A 12 0.56 27.49 -14.60
N ALA A 13 0.56 26.30 -13.98
CA ALA A 13 -0.60 25.76 -13.28
C ALA A 13 -1.04 26.68 -12.13
N GLN A 14 -0.09 27.24 -11.38
CA GLN A 14 -0.34 28.16 -10.29
C GLN A 14 -0.91 29.50 -10.78
N GLU A 15 -0.33 30.09 -11.83
CA GLU A 15 -0.82 31.34 -12.42
C GLU A 15 -2.26 31.23 -12.93
N LYS A 16 -2.62 30.07 -13.48
CA LYS A 16 -3.96 29.80 -14.02
C LYS A 16 -4.94 29.21 -13.00
N HIS A 17 -4.47 28.88 -11.80
CA HIS A 17 -5.25 28.19 -10.77
C HIS A 17 -5.87 26.87 -11.26
N ILE A 18 -5.10 26.08 -12.01
CA ILE A 18 -5.52 24.77 -12.55
C ILE A 18 -4.59 23.67 -12.07
N SER A 19 -4.94 22.41 -12.32
CA SER A 19 -4.08 21.28 -11.98
C SER A 19 -2.83 21.24 -12.86
N LEU A 20 -1.78 20.56 -12.40
CA LEU A 20 -0.59 20.28 -13.21
C LEU A 20 -0.95 19.54 -14.50
N PHE A 21 -1.96 18.68 -14.45
CA PHE A 21 -2.40 17.91 -15.61
C PHE A 21 -3.09 18.78 -16.64
N ASP A 22 -4.01 19.65 -16.21
CA ASP A 22 -4.70 20.59 -17.12
C ASP A 22 -3.69 21.56 -17.77
N ALA A 23 -2.70 22.01 -16.99
CA ALA A 23 -1.64 22.88 -17.49
C ALA A 23 -0.80 22.27 -18.62
N ILE A 24 -0.81 20.94 -18.79
CA ILE A 24 -0.18 20.28 -19.95
C ILE A 24 -0.84 20.76 -21.24
N PHE A 25 -2.15 20.96 -21.26
CA PHE A 25 -2.93 21.26 -22.46
C PHE A 25 -3.07 22.76 -22.75
N GLU A 26 -2.50 23.61 -21.89
CA GLU A 26 -2.52 25.05 -22.06
C GLU A 26 -1.55 25.52 -23.15
N PHE A 27 -2.01 26.42 -24.03
CA PHE A 27 -1.23 26.89 -25.17
C PHE A 27 0.05 27.63 -24.75
N GLU A 28 0.03 28.36 -23.64
CA GLU A 28 1.17 29.13 -23.12
C GLU A 28 2.33 28.24 -22.71
N LEU A 29 2.09 26.95 -22.45
CA LEU A 29 3.14 26.02 -22.08
C LEU A 29 4.23 25.94 -23.16
N ILE A 30 3.86 25.98 -24.44
CA ILE A 30 4.83 25.89 -25.55
C ILE A 30 5.85 27.04 -25.54
N GLN A 31 5.50 28.18 -24.93
CA GLN A 31 6.38 29.34 -24.82
C GLN A 31 7.29 29.28 -23.59
N ARG A 32 6.99 28.43 -22.60
CA ARG A 32 7.72 28.36 -21.32
C ARG A 32 8.82 27.30 -21.33
N ILE A 33 8.61 26.20 -22.03
CA ILE A 33 9.51 25.04 -22.04
C ILE A 33 10.08 24.78 -23.43
N THR A 34 11.11 23.92 -23.50
CA THR A 34 11.71 23.55 -24.79
C THR A 34 10.75 22.71 -25.63
N PRO A 35 10.85 22.73 -26.97
CA PRO A 35 9.99 21.91 -27.83
C PRO A 35 10.02 20.41 -27.48
N LYS A 36 11.19 19.88 -27.11
CA LYS A 36 11.34 18.48 -26.66
C LYS A 36 10.58 18.19 -25.37
N ALA A 37 10.65 19.10 -24.40
CA ALA A 37 9.94 18.96 -23.14
C ALA A 37 8.42 19.07 -23.34
N TYR A 38 7.99 19.99 -24.21
CA TYR A 38 6.59 20.14 -24.59
C TYR A 38 6.05 18.87 -25.24
N ASP A 39 6.73 18.33 -26.25
CA ASP A 39 6.35 17.07 -26.91
C ASP A 39 6.28 15.90 -25.91
N SER A 40 7.23 15.81 -24.97
CA SER A 40 7.21 14.77 -23.93
C SER A 40 6.00 14.89 -23.00
N LEU A 41 5.62 16.11 -22.60
CA LEU A 41 4.44 16.35 -21.77
C LEU A 41 3.14 16.10 -22.54
N GLN A 42 3.05 16.50 -23.80
CA GLN A 42 1.89 16.23 -24.65
C GLN A 42 1.68 14.72 -24.84
N LYS A 43 2.76 13.97 -25.08
CA LYS A 43 2.72 12.50 -25.18
C LYS A 43 2.21 11.88 -23.88
N PHE A 44 2.75 12.31 -22.74
CA PHE A 44 2.30 11.84 -21.44
C PHE A 44 0.82 12.18 -21.17
N GLY A 45 0.42 13.43 -21.36
CA GLY A 45 -0.96 13.88 -21.13
C GLY A 45 -1.95 13.13 -22.02
N ARG A 46 -1.63 12.98 -23.31
CA ARG A 46 -2.45 12.20 -24.24
C ARG A 46 -2.57 10.74 -23.81
N TRP A 47 -1.47 10.10 -23.45
CA TRP A 47 -1.46 8.71 -22.99
C TRP A 47 -2.36 8.51 -21.76
N ILE A 48 -2.35 9.43 -20.79
CA ILE A 48 -3.25 9.37 -19.64
C ILE A 48 -4.73 9.53 -20.05
N VAL A 49 -5.04 10.45 -20.97
CA VAL A 49 -6.42 10.63 -21.49
C VAL A 49 -6.90 9.38 -22.24
N GLU A 50 -6.07 8.81 -23.10
CA GLU A 50 -6.35 7.59 -23.86
C GLU A 50 -6.55 6.40 -22.90
N LEU A 51 -5.68 6.25 -21.90
CA LEU A 51 -5.81 5.21 -20.87
C LEU A 51 -7.13 5.34 -20.09
N ASN A 52 -7.51 6.56 -19.71
CA ASN A 52 -8.78 6.78 -19.02
C ASN A 52 -9.99 6.44 -19.91
N ASP A 53 -9.94 6.76 -21.21
CA ASP A 53 -11.00 6.38 -22.16
C ASP A 53 -11.08 4.86 -22.33
N GLU A 54 -9.94 4.16 -22.40
CA GLU A 54 -9.88 2.69 -22.47
C GLU A 54 -10.50 2.02 -21.23
N ILE A 55 -10.20 2.55 -20.03
CA ILE A 55 -10.76 2.07 -18.76
C ILE A 55 -12.29 2.20 -18.74
N GLN A 56 -12.82 3.31 -19.26
CA GLN A 56 -14.26 3.59 -19.23
C GLN A 56 -15.05 2.82 -20.31
N ARG A 57 -14.44 2.57 -21.47
CA ARG A 57 -15.18 2.11 -22.65
C ARG A 57 -15.14 0.61 -22.92
N SER A 58 -14.13 -0.12 -22.44
CA SER A 58 -13.93 -1.48 -22.96
C SER A 58 -13.42 -2.48 -21.93
N GLU A 59 -12.17 -2.35 -21.48
CA GLU A 59 -11.48 -3.46 -20.80
C GLU A 59 -10.51 -2.91 -19.74
N PRO A 60 -10.99 -2.59 -18.52
CA PRO A 60 -10.16 -2.00 -17.47
C PRO A 60 -8.96 -2.87 -17.09
N GLU A 61 -9.09 -4.20 -17.11
CA GLU A 61 -7.98 -5.13 -16.89
C GLU A 61 -6.87 -4.94 -17.94
N ARG A 62 -7.25 -4.88 -19.22
CA ARG A 62 -6.31 -4.69 -20.32
C ARG A 62 -5.64 -3.32 -20.25
N ALA A 63 -6.40 -2.28 -19.92
CA ALA A 63 -5.88 -0.93 -19.78
C ALA A 63 -4.82 -0.86 -18.67
N VAL A 64 -5.09 -1.43 -17.49
CA VAL A 64 -4.11 -1.51 -16.39
C VAL A 64 -2.89 -2.34 -16.78
N ARG A 65 -3.07 -3.47 -17.48
CA ARG A 65 -1.96 -4.28 -17.99
C ARG A 65 -1.10 -3.51 -18.99
N SER A 66 -1.74 -2.78 -19.91
CA SER A 66 -1.07 -1.94 -20.90
C SER A 66 -0.30 -0.81 -20.22
N MET A 67 -0.87 -0.17 -19.19
CA MET A 67 -0.20 0.85 -18.40
C MET A 67 1.13 0.34 -17.83
N LEU A 68 1.13 -0.83 -17.16
CA LEU A 68 2.34 -1.43 -16.59
C LEU A 68 3.43 -1.69 -17.64
N SER A 69 3.02 -2.14 -18.84
CA SER A 69 3.95 -2.36 -19.95
C SER A 69 4.51 -1.05 -20.53
N VAL A 70 3.68 -0.02 -20.69
CA VAL A 70 4.09 1.27 -21.27
C VAL A 70 5.04 2.05 -20.35
N ILE A 71 4.85 1.94 -19.03
CA ILE A 71 5.75 2.60 -18.07
C ILE A 71 7.07 1.84 -17.87
N HIS A 72 7.22 0.65 -18.46
CA HIS A 72 8.40 -0.21 -18.31
C HIS A 72 8.77 -0.46 -16.85
N TYR A 73 7.75 -0.73 -16.00
CA TYR A 73 7.97 -0.85 -14.56
C TYR A 73 8.82 -2.08 -14.21
N GLU A 74 8.65 -3.17 -14.95
CA GLU A 74 9.44 -4.38 -14.73
C GLU A 74 10.92 -4.12 -15.00
N GLU A 75 11.26 -3.49 -16.14
CA GLU A 75 12.63 -3.12 -16.45
C GLU A 75 13.22 -2.17 -15.41
N TYR A 76 12.41 -1.21 -14.92
CA TYR A 76 12.78 -0.34 -13.81
C TYR A 76 13.12 -1.14 -12.53
N LEU A 77 12.32 -2.15 -12.16
CA LEU A 77 12.62 -2.98 -11.00
C LEU A 77 13.96 -3.72 -11.16
N TYR A 78 14.24 -4.27 -12.34
CA TYR A 78 15.51 -4.96 -12.60
C TYR A 78 16.72 -4.02 -12.65
N GLU A 79 16.54 -2.77 -13.06
CA GLU A 79 17.61 -1.77 -13.12
C GLU A 79 18.00 -1.24 -11.72
N TYR A 80 17.01 -1.05 -10.83
CA TYR A 80 17.22 -0.37 -9.55
C TYR A 80 17.19 -1.28 -8.32
N ALA A 81 16.82 -2.56 -8.45
CA ALA A 81 16.85 -3.48 -7.33
C ALA A 81 18.28 -3.78 -6.85
N THR A 82 18.41 -4.05 -5.55
CA THR A 82 19.68 -4.40 -4.92
C THR A 82 20.26 -5.73 -5.39
N SER A 83 19.42 -6.60 -5.95
CA SER A 83 19.83 -7.89 -6.53
C SER A 83 18.76 -8.40 -7.51
N PRO A 84 19.13 -9.31 -8.44
CA PRO A 84 18.16 -9.95 -9.34
C PRO A 84 17.02 -10.66 -8.58
N LYS A 85 17.34 -11.29 -7.45
CA LYS A 85 16.34 -11.95 -6.59
C LYS A 85 15.37 -10.96 -5.95
N ALA A 86 15.85 -9.77 -5.58
CA ALA A 86 14.98 -8.71 -5.06
C ALA A 86 14.06 -8.16 -6.15
N ALA A 87 14.56 -7.96 -7.38
CA ALA A 87 13.74 -7.57 -8.52
C ALA A 87 12.65 -8.61 -8.82
N GLU A 88 13.01 -9.89 -8.84
CA GLU A 88 12.06 -10.99 -9.07
C GLU A 88 10.94 -11.00 -8.02
N MET A 89 11.29 -10.82 -6.74
CA MET A 89 10.31 -10.74 -5.65
C MET A 89 9.40 -9.51 -5.79
N GLN A 90 9.95 -8.34 -6.14
CA GLN A 90 9.16 -7.13 -6.36
C GLN A 90 8.24 -7.27 -7.58
N SER A 91 8.73 -7.84 -8.68
CA SER A 91 7.92 -8.13 -9.88
C SER A 91 6.77 -9.08 -9.54
N LYS A 92 7.03 -10.13 -8.75
CA LYS A 92 5.98 -11.02 -8.25
C LYS A 92 4.93 -10.29 -7.43
N ASN A 93 5.31 -9.37 -6.55
CA ASN A 93 4.34 -8.57 -5.77
C ASN A 93 3.46 -7.69 -6.67
N VAL A 94 4.03 -7.09 -7.72
CA VAL A 94 3.26 -6.30 -8.71
C VAL A 94 2.30 -7.20 -9.48
N ALA A 95 2.73 -8.40 -9.87
CA ALA A 95 1.86 -9.38 -10.54
C ALA A 95 0.69 -9.80 -9.63
N THR A 96 0.95 -10.07 -8.35
CA THR A 96 -0.10 -10.39 -7.37
C THR A 96 -1.10 -9.25 -7.20
N LEU A 97 -0.63 -8.00 -7.09
CA LEU A 97 -1.51 -6.84 -7.03
C LEU A 97 -2.37 -6.72 -8.30
N PHE A 98 -1.76 -6.97 -9.47
CA PHE A 98 -2.49 -6.96 -10.73
C PHE A 98 -3.58 -8.04 -10.77
N ASP A 99 -3.28 -9.26 -10.30
CA ASP A 99 -4.24 -10.35 -10.25
C ASP A 99 -5.42 -10.00 -9.34
N TRP A 100 -5.17 -9.45 -8.14
CA TRP A 100 -6.25 -8.96 -7.27
C TRP A 100 -7.13 -7.90 -7.93
N VAL A 101 -6.52 -6.93 -8.63
CA VAL A 101 -7.27 -5.92 -9.40
C VAL A 101 -8.09 -6.57 -10.50
N ALA A 102 -7.52 -7.51 -11.26
CA ALA A 102 -8.19 -8.21 -12.34
C ALA A 102 -9.39 -9.04 -11.84
N ASP A 103 -9.24 -9.72 -10.70
CA ASP A 103 -10.29 -10.53 -10.08
C ASP A 103 -11.44 -9.66 -9.57
N MET A 104 -11.13 -8.55 -8.88
CA MET A 104 -12.18 -7.61 -8.45
C MET A 104 -12.90 -6.93 -9.62
N LEU A 105 -12.19 -6.66 -10.73
CA LEU A 105 -12.81 -6.12 -11.95
C LEU A 105 -13.74 -7.14 -12.62
N LYS A 106 -13.43 -8.44 -12.55
CA LYS A 106 -14.25 -9.52 -13.14
C LYS A 106 -15.42 -9.92 -12.25
N GLY A 107 -15.28 -9.82 -10.93
CA GLY A 107 -16.21 -10.40 -9.98
C GLY A 107 -16.13 -11.93 -9.94
N ASP A 108 -16.93 -12.53 -9.06
CA ASP A 108 -17.05 -13.98 -8.86
C ASP A 108 -18.51 -14.37 -8.56
N GLU A 109 -18.76 -15.61 -8.13
CA GLU A 109 -20.12 -16.09 -7.81
C GLU A 109 -20.78 -15.33 -6.65
N THR A 110 -19.99 -14.69 -5.79
CA THR A 110 -20.39 -14.01 -4.55
C THR A 110 -20.23 -12.49 -4.62
N ASN A 111 -19.40 -11.98 -5.53
CA ASN A 111 -19.07 -10.56 -5.69
C ASN A 111 -19.39 -10.07 -7.10
N GLU A 112 -20.20 -9.02 -7.21
CA GLU A 112 -20.44 -8.37 -8.50
C GLU A 112 -19.17 -7.72 -9.08
N PRO A 113 -19.01 -7.70 -10.42
CA PRO A 113 -17.88 -7.03 -11.06
C PRO A 113 -17.78 -5.55 -10.67
N MET A 114 -16.58 -5.11 -10.30
CA MET A 114 -16.33 -3.73 -9.87
C MET A 114 -15.72 -2.90 -11.02
N ASN A 115 -15.97 -1.59 -11.03
CA ASN A 115 -15.18 -0.68 -11.86
C ASN A 115 -13.87 -0.27 -11.15
N LEU A 116 -12.90 0.27 -11.90
CA LEU A 116 -11.59 0.60 -11.35
C LEU A 116 -11.64 1.55 -10.14
N ASN A 117 -12.56 2.53 -10.13
CA ASN A 117 -12.70 3.44 -8.98
C ASN A 117 -13.14 2.70 -7.72
N GLN A 118 -14.07 1.75 -7.86
CA GLN A 118 -14.52 0.90 -6.75
C GLN A 118 -13.39 -0.02 -6.26
N VAL A 119 -12.59 -0.60 -7.18
CA VAL A 119 -11.42 -1.42 -6.83
C VAL A 119 -10.40 -0.61 -6.05
N VAL A 120 -10.02 0.58 -6.53
CA VAL A 120 -9.08 1.46 -5.83
C VAL A 120 -9.63 1.87 -4.47
N THR A 121 -10.93 2.18 -4.37
CA THR A 121 -11.57 2.49 -3.09
C THR A 121 -11.53 1.30 -2.13
N ARG A 122 -11.80 0.08 -2.63
CA ARG A 122 -11.74 -1.13 -1.82
C ARG A 122 -10.33 -1.39 -1.32
N LEU A 123 -9.31 -1.36 -2.19
CA LEU A 123 -7.91 -1.57 -1.80
C LEU A 123 -7.40 -0.53 -0.78
N THR A 124 -7.78 0.74 -0.93
CA THR A 124 -7.39 1.79 0.02
C THR A 124 -8.07 1.65 1.38
N LEU A 125 -9.26 1.04 1.43
CA LEU A 125 -9.96 0.71 2.68
C LEU A 125 -9.51 -0.64 3.26
N ARG A 126 -9.08 -1.56 2.40
CA ARG A 126 -8.60 -2.91 2.72
C ARG A 126 -7.37 -2.86 3.62
N ASP A 127 -6.45 -1.93 3.39
CA ASP A 127 -5.34 -1.65 4.31
C ASP A 127 -5.81 -1.31 5.75
N MET A 128 -7.05 -0.85 5.94
CA MET A 128 -7.63 -0.60 7.27
C MET A 128 -8.37 -1.81 7.87
N LEU A 129 -8.72 -2.83 7.07
CA LEU A 129 -9.63 -3.92 7.45
C LEU A 129 -9.03 -5.34 7.34
N GLU A 130 -8.03 -5.55 6.48
CA GLU A 130 -7.42 -6.86 6.20
C GLU A 130 -6.33 -7.26 7.20
N ARG A 131 -6.76 -7.47 8.43
CA ARG A 131 -6.19 -8.55 9.24
C ARG A 131 -7.06 -9.81 9.26
N SER A 132 -8.09 -9.90 8.41
CA SER A 132 -9.24 -10.76 8.73
C SER A 132 -9.82 -11.63 7.62
N GLU A 133 -9.49 -11.46 6.34
CA GLU A 133 -10.24 -12.16 5.27
C GLU A 133 -9.33 -12.55 4.09
N ASP A 134 -8.69 -13.72 4.20
CA ASP A 134 -8.30 -14.60 3.08
C ASP A 134 -8.07 -15.98 3.70
N ASP A 135 -9.18 -16.65 4.06
CA ASP A 135 -9.20 -17.87 4.87
C ASP A 135 -9.55 -19.07 4.00
N ASP A 136 -8.60 -19.49 3.16
CA ASP A 136 -8.56 -20.84 2.59
C ASP A 136 -7.52 -21.72 3.32
N ASP A 137 -6.99 -21.22 4.44
CA ASP A 137 -6.00 -21.89 5.29
C ASP A 137 -6.29 -21.64 6.79
N SER A 138 -7.52 -21.94 7.19
CA SER A 138 -8.05 -21.73 8.56
C SER A 138 -7.34 -22.53 9.69
N ASP A 139 -6.35 -23.37 9.34
CA ASP A 139 -5.53 -24.12 10.30
C ASP A 139 -4.09 -23.56 10.39
N GLN A 140 -3.98 -22.28 10.73
CA GLN A 140 -2.70 -21.61 10.92
C GLN A 140 -2.59 -20.91 12.28
N VAL A 141 -1.35 -20.71 12.73
CA VAL A 141 -1.07 -19.91 13.93
C VAL A 141 -1.21 -18.43 13.59
N GLN A 142 -2.09 -17.73 14.30
CA GLN A 142 -2.31 -16.31 14.10
C GLN A 142 -1.27 -15.47 14.87
N LEU A 143 -0.51 -14.66 14.12
CA LEU A 143 0.42 -13.67 14.68
C LEU A 143 -0.20 -12.28 14.54
N MET A 144 -0.39 -11.59 15.66
CA MET A 144 -0.96 -10.25 15.69
C MET A 144 -0.40 -9.41 16.83
N THR A 145 -0.59 -8.10 16.74
CA THR A 145 -0.29 -7.19 17.84
C THR A 145 -1.39 -7.27 18.92
N LEU A 146 -1.05 -6.98 20.17
CA LEU A 146 -2.01 -6.92 21.29
C LEU A 146 -3.26 -6.08 20.96
N HIS A 147 -3.08 -4.91 20.34
CA HIS A 147 -4.18 -4.05 19.91
C HIS A 147 -5.18 -4.73 18.97
N ALA A 148 -4.70 -5.54 18.01
CA ALA A 148 -5.58 -6.21 17.05
C ALA A 148 -6.27 -7.45 17.62
N SER A 149 -5.82 -7.96 18.77
CA SER A 149 -6.50 -9.06 19.46
C SER A 149 -7.82 -8.63 20.12
N LYS A 150 -8.09 -7.33 20.22
CA LYS A 150 -9.27 -6.80 20.92
C LYS A 150 -10.56 -7.35 20.29
N GLY A 151 -11.38 -8.01 21.10
CA GLY A 151 -12.65 -8.61 20.65
C GLY A 151 -12.52 -10.03 20.12
N LEU A 152 -11.31 -10.56 19.98
CA LEU A 152 -11.04 -11.96 19.62
C LEU A 152 -10.79 -12.82 20.86
N GLU A 153 -10.96 -14.13 20.75
CA GLU A 153 -10.63 -15.09 21.79
C GLU A 153 -10.05 -16.36 21.17
N PHE A 154 -9.06 -16.95 21.83
CA PHE A 154 -8.34 -18.13 21.34
C PHE A 154 -8.21 -19.19 22.44
N PRO A 155 -8.26 -20.49 22.10
CA PRO A 155 -8.04 -21.56 23.07
C PRO A 155 -6.68 -21.45 23.78
N TYR A 156 -5.63 -21.12 23.04
CA TYR A 156 -4.25 -21.02 23.52
C TYR A 156 -3.65 -19.68 23.07
N VAL A 157 -3.06 -18.93 23.99
CA VAL A 157 -2.43 -17.62 23.70
C VAL A 157 -1.00 -17.60 24.21
N TYR A 158 -0.11 -17.05 23.40
CA TYR A 158 1.29 -16.81 23.74
C TYR A 158 1.55 -15.31 23.73
N LEU A 159 1.71 -14.71 24.91
CA LEU A 159 2.15 -13.32 25.05
C LEU A 159 3.68 -13.29 25.12
N ILE A 160 4.28 -12.84 24.02
CA ILE A 160 5.74 -12.83 23.85
C ILE A 160 6.34 -11.46 24.14
N GLY A 161 7.54 -11.45 24.69
CA GLY A 161 8.28 -10.22 24.97
C GLY A 161 7.70 -9.40 26.10
N MET A 162 7.25 -10.07 27.17
CA MET A 162 6.79 -9.46 28.42
C MET A 162 7.98 -8.87 29.21
N GLU A 163 8.54 -7.79 28.68
CA GLU A 163 9.76 -7.14 29.15
C GLU A 163 9.51 -5.64 29.36
N GLU A 164 10.12 -5.07 30.39
CA GLU A 164 10.15 -3.61 30.59
C GLU A 164 10.82 -2.93 29.39
N GLY A 165 10.20 -1.86 28.89
CA GLY A 165 10.63 -1.16 27.67
C GLY A 165 9.91 -1.66 26.40
N ILE A 166 9.29 -2.84 26.44
CA ILE A 166 8.42 -3.37 25.36
C ILE A 166 6.96 -3.36 25.79
N LEU A 167 6.65 -3.97 26.93
CA LEU A 167 5.33 -3.95 27.56
C LEU A 167 5.49 -3.93 29.09
N PRO A 168 5.47 -2.73 29.72
CA PRO A 168 5.12 -1.44 29.13
C PRO A 168 6.19 -0.89 28.16
N HIS A 169 5.74 -0.21 27.10
CA HIS A 169 6.64 0.46 26.15
C HIS A 169 7.43 1.57 26.86
N GLN A 170 8.70 1.77 26.47
CA GLN A 170 9.59 2.76 27.10
C GLN A 170 8.97 4.16 27.20
N THR A 171 8.32 4.62 26.13
CA THR A 171 7.59 5.90 26.11
C THR A 171 6.54 6.00 27.21
N SER A 172 5.76 4.94 27.44
CA SER A 172 4.71 4.91 28.46
C SER A 172 5.29 4.92 29.87
N ILE A 173 6.51 4.39 30.07
CA ILE A 173 7.25 4.50 31.34
C ILE A 173 7.73 5.94 31.54
N ASP A 174 8.36 6.52 30.52
CA ASP A 174 8.93 7.87 30.58
C ASP A 174 7.86 8.95 30.80
N GLU A 175 6.66 8.74 30.25
CA GLU A 175 5.51 9.65 30.38
C GLU A 175 4.63 9.36 31.61
N ASP A 176 5.00 8.42 32.48
CA ASP A 176 4.22 7.97 33.64
C ASP A 176 2.78 7.53 33.27
N ASN A 177 2.63 6.94 32.08
CA ASN A 177 1.36 6.49 31.50
C ASN A 177 1.27 4.95 31.41
N VAL A 178 1.93 4.25 32.33
CA VAL A 178 1.95 2.77 32.41
C VAL A 178 0.55 2.16 32.58
N GLU A 179 -0.41 2.93 33.07
CA GLU A 179 -1.80 2.49 33.21
C GLU A 179 -2.44 2.08 31.87
N GLU A 180 -2.07 2.72 30.76
CA GLU A 180 -2.59 2.34 29.43
C GLU A 180 -2.00 1.01 28.96
N GLU A 181 -0.69 0.82 29.12
CA GLU A 181 -0.02 -0.46 28.82
C GLU A 181 -0.53 -1.59 29.71
N ARG A 182 -0.88 -1.29 30.96
CA ARG A 182 -1.51 -2.27 31.86
C ARG A 182 -2.88 -2.69 31.35
N ARG A 183 -3.69 -1.75 30.82
CA ARG A 183 -4.96 -2.08 30.17
C ARG A 183 -4.74 -2.94 28.92
N LEU A 184 -3.72 -2.63 28.13
CA LEU A 184 -3.36 -3.42 26.95
C LEU A 184 -2.94 -4.86 27.32
N ALA A 185 -2.11 -5.02 28.35
CA ALA A 185 -1.71 -6.32 28.87
C ALA A 185 -2.93 -7.11 29.39
N TYR A 186 -3.84 -6.46 30.11
CA TYR A 186 -5.10 -7.06 30.56
C TYR A 186 -5.96 -7.55 29.39
N VAL A 187 -6.07 -6.78 28.30
CA VAL A 187 -6.76 -7.22 27.09
C VAL A 187 -6.11 -8.49 26.56
N GLY A 188 -4.78 -8.53 26.42
CA GLY A 188 -4.04 -9.71 25.99
C GLY A 188 -4.31 -10.96 26.85
N ILE A 189 -4.25 -10.80 28.17
CA ILE A 189 -4.51 -11.89 29.14
C ILE A 189 -5.91 -12.46 28.95
N THR A 190 -6.91 -11.59 28.75
CA THR A 190 -8.32 -12.00 28.59
C THR A 190 -8.66 -12.57 27.22
N ARG A 191 -7.69 -12.70 26.29
CA ARG A 191 -7.93 -13.38 25.00
C ARG A 191 -7.86 -14.91 25.13
N ALA A 192 -7.22 -15.43 26.18
CA ALA A 192 -6.99 -16.87 26.36
C ALA A 192 -8.20 -17.56 27.02
N GLN A 193 -8.69 -18.64 26.40
CA GLN A 193 -9.80 -19.43 26.95
C GLN A 193 -9.35 -20.64 27.77
N LYS A 194 -8.25 -21.30 27.40
CA LYS A 194 -7.74 -22.49 28.09
C LYS A 194 -6.37 -22.27 28.71
N GLU A 195 -5.40 -21.83 27.91
CA GLU A 195 -4.02 -21.64 28.38
C GLU A 195 -3.44 -20.32 27.89
N LEU A 196 -2.71 -19.67 28.79
CA LEU A 196 -1.94 -18.47 28.53
C LEU A 196 -0.49 -18.73 28.91
N THR A 197 0.41 -18.57 27.95
CA THR A 197 1.85 -18.63 28.18
C THR A 197 2.46 -17.24 28.02
N PHE A 198 3.27 -16.83 28.99
CA PHE A 198 4.11 -15.64 28.89
C PHE A 198 5.53 -16.04 28.54
N SER A 199 6.20 -15.27 27.68
CA SER A 199 7.64 -15.39 27.48
C SER A 199 8.34 -14.05 27.60
N LEU A 200 9.55 -14.10 28.15
CA LEU A 200 10.49 -12.99 28.25
C LEU A 200 11.88 -13.50 27.90
N CYS A 201 12.72 -12.61 27.40
CA CYS A 201 14.10 -12.88 27.05
C CYS A 201 15.03 -12.17 28.05
N ARG A 202 16.13 -12.85 28.42
CA ARG A 202 17.20 -12.22 29.21
C ARG A 202 18.00 -11.21 28.39
N GLU A 203 18.21 -11.53 27.11
CA GLU A 203 18.92 -10.71 26.14
C GLU A 203 18.12 -10.72 24.84
N ARG A 204 17.96 -9.56 24.22
CA ARG A 204 17.22 -9.37 22.98
C ARG A 204 18.07 -8.57 22.02
N ARG A 205 18.15 -9.04 20.77
CA ARG A 205 18.73 -8.26 19.70
C ARG A 205 17.71 -7.34 19.07
N GLN A 206 18.03 -6.06 18.92
CA GLN A 206 17.13 -5.07 18.31
C GLN A 206 17.91 -4.26 17.28
N TYR A 207 17.33 -4.10 16.09
CA TYR A 207 17.95 -3.36 14.98
C TYR A 207 19.33 -3.87 14.50
N GLY A 208 19.70 -5.11 14.83
CA GLY A 208 20.95 -5.74 14.38
C GLY A 208 22.07 -5.75 15.42
N GLU A 209 21.84 -5.23 16.62
CA GLU A 209 22.72 -5.38 17.80
C GLU A 209 22.14 -6.38 18.80
#